data_AF-A0A160SY10-F1
#
_entry.id   AF-A0A160SY10-F1
#
_cell.length_a   1.000
_cell.length_b   1.000
_cell.length_c   1.000
_cell.angle_alpha   90.00
_cell.angle_beta   90.00
_cell.angle_gamma   90.00
#
_symmetry.space_group_name_H-M   'P 1'
#
loop_
_entity.id
_entity.type
_entity.pdbx_description
1 polymer ?
#
loop_
_entity_poly.entity_id
_entity_poly.type
_entity_poly.pdbx_seq_one_letter_code
_entity_poly.pdbx_strand_id
1 'polypeptide(L)'
;MVDLRRWKLYKTKGVNTLPKVTLRSDESGEQLLRRFSREVVKSRLLTDVRRKRWFVSKSELNRIAKKKAARRTRKTQKEQQQGV
;
A
#
# COMPACT_ATOMS: atom_id res chain seq x y z
N MET A 1 -5.07 36.95 3.15
CA MET A 1 -5.06 35.82 4.10
C MET A 1 -4.90 34.53 3.29
N VAL A 2 -3.67 34.04 3.14
CA VAL A 2 -3.36 32.89 2.28
C VAL A 2 -3.89 31.61 2.92
N ASP A 3 -4.73 30.90 2.16
CA ASP A 3 -5.41 29.68 2.55
C ASP A 3 -4.40 28.54 2.84
N LEU A 4 -4.16 28.30 4.13
CA LEU A 4 -3.33 27.21 4.65
C LEU A 4 -3.93 25.81 4.39
N ARG A 5 -5.11 25.68 3.78
CA ARG A 5 -5.69 24.38 3.38
C ARG A 5 -4.97 23.75 2.17
N ARG A 6 -4.05 24.47 1.52
CA ARG A 6 -3.31 23.96 0.36
C ARG A 6 -1.95 23.33 0.69
N TRP A 7 -1.49 23.40 1.95
CA TRP A 7 -0.13 22.99 2.34
C TRP A 7 0.10 21.49 2.59
N LYS A 8 -0.95 20.66 2.70
CA LYS A 8 -0.79 19.18 2.82
C LYS A 8 -0.93 18.41 1.50
N LEU A 9 -1.00 19.12 0.37
CA LEU A 9 -0.94 18.55 -0.98
C LEU A 9 0.46 18.01 -1.34
N TYR A 10 1.44 18.17 -0.45
CA TYR A 10 2.81 17.69 -0.59
C TYR A 10 3.07 16.50 0.32
N LYS A 11 2.56 15.33 -0.09
CA LYS A 11 3.26 14.07 0.20
C LYS A 11 3.55 13.36 -1.10
N THR A 12 4.40 14.06 -1.84
CA THR A 12 5.28 13.66 -2.92
C THR A 12 5.53 12.14 -2.95
N LYS A 13 5.31 11.55 -4.13
CA LYS A 13 5.43 10.13 -4.44
C LYS A 13 6.64 9.47 -3.74
N GLY A 14 6.39 8.61 -2.75
CA GLY A 14 7.39 7.65 -2.26
C GLY A 14 7.86 7.78 -0.81
N VAL A 15 7.38 8.75 -0.03
CA VAL A 15 7.58 8.80 1.43
C VAL A 15 6.30 8.38 2.15
N ASN A 16 6.15 7.09 2.37
CA ASN A 16 5.17 6.58 3.33
C ASN A 16 5.72 6.92 4.72
N THR A 17 5.11 7.88 5.43
CA THR A 17 5.50 8.18 6.82
C THR A 17 5.45 6.91 7.64
N LEU A 18 6.41 6.76 8.56
CA LEU A 18 6.37 5.71 9.56
C LEU A 18 4.99 5.71 10.25
N PRO A 19 4.32 4.55 10.33
CA PRO A 19 3.02 4.45 10.98
C PRO A 19 3.18 4.82 12.45
N LYS A 20 2.42 5.82 12.91
CA LYS A 20 2.36 6.26 14.30
C LYS A 20 0.93 6.15 14.79
N VAL A 21 0.72 5.46 15.91
CA VAL A 21 -0.58 5.35 16.58
C VAL A 21 -0.38 5.73 18.04
N THR A 22 -1.29 6.56 18.57
CA THR A 22 -1.34 6.95 19.98
C THR A 22 -2.45 6.20 20.70
N LEU A 23 -2.22 5.92 21.98
CA LEU A 23 -3.21 5.31 22.86
C LEU A 23 -4.42 6.25 23.01
N ARG A 24 -5.63 5.70 22.99
CA ARG A 24 -6.89 6.38 23.29
C ARG A 24 -7.34 6.04 24.70
N SER A 25 -8.08 6.94 25.33
CA SER A 25 -8.50 6.81 26.74
C SER A 25 -9.42 5.61 27.00
N ASP A 26 -10.14 5.14 25.99
CA ASP A 26 -11.20 4.13 26.05
C ASP A 26 -10.83 2.80 25.37
N GLU A 27 -9.57 2.60 24.97
CA GLU A 27 -9.18 1.40 24.24
C GLU A 27 -8.42 0.37 25.06
N SER A 28 -8.61 -0.91 24.73
CA SER A 28 -7.76 -1.98 25.23
C SER A 28 -6.45 -2.10 24.44
N GLY A 29 -5.41 -2.67 25.06
CA GLY A 29 -4.10 -2.86 24.41
C GLY A 29 -4.18 -3.68 23.11
N GLU A 30 -5.08 -4.66 23.04
CA GLU A 30 -5.28 -5.45 21.82
C GLU A 30 -5.87 -4.61 20.68
N GLN A 31 -6.83 -3.72 20.98
CA GLN A 31 -7.42 -2.83 19.99
C GLN A 31 -6.37 -1.87 19.42
N LEU A 32 -5.47 -1.34 20.25
CA LEU A 32 -4.34 -0.53 19.80
C LEU A 32 -3.45 -1.29 18.81
N LEU A 33 -3.09 -2.54 19.10
CA LEU A 33 -2.27 -3.39 18.21
C LEU A 33 -2.94 -3.67 16.86
N ARG A 34 -4.27 -3.89 16.86
CA ARG A 34 -5.05 -4.06 15.63
C ARG A 34 -5.03 -2.79 14.77
N ARG A 35 -5.18 -1.61 15.39
CA ARG A 35 -5.09 -0.31 14.69
C ARG A 35 -3.68 -0.09 14.13
N PHE A 36 -2.64 -0.36 14.92
CA PHE A 36 -1.25 -0.27 14.48
C PHE A 36 -0.99 -1.16 13.26
N SER A 37 -1.40 -2.44 13.32
CA SER A 37 -1.25 -3.37 12.20
C SER A 37 -1.93 -2.87 10.92
N ARG A 38 -3.14 -2.29 11.06
CA ARG A 38 -3.87 -1.70 9.94
C ARG A 38 -3.12 -0.50 9.34
N GLU A 39 -2.59 0.40 10.17
CA GLU A 39 -1.80 1.56 9.70
C GLU A 39 -0.47 1.13 9.06
N VAL A 40 0.21 0.09 9.58
CA VAL A 40 1.39 -0.50 8.93
C VAL A 40 1.04 -1.01 7.52
N VAL A 41 -0.03 -1.78 7.38
CA VAL A 41 -0.46 -2.32 6.09
C VAL A 41 -0.85 -1.20 5.12
N LYS A 42 -1.60 -0.20 5.60
CA LYS A 42 -2.01 0.98 4.82
C LYS A 42 -0.82 1.80 4.34
N SER A 43 0.22 1.94 5.18
CA SER A 43 1.44 2.65 4.83
C SER A 43 2.23 1.97 3.70
N ARG A 44 2.04 0.68 3.44
CA ARG A 44 2.80 -0.10 2.42
C ARG A 44 4.33 -0.08 2.54
N LEU A 45 4.88 0.47 3.63
CA LEU A 45 6.33 0.63 3.84
C LEU A 45 7.09 -0.68 3.67
N LEU A 46 6.62 -1.76 4.31
CA LEU A 46 7.26 -3.09 4.22
C LEU A 46 7.22 -3.67 2.80
N THR A 47 6.17 -3.37 2.03
CA THR A 47 6.05 -3.82 0.64
C THR A 47 7.04 -3.08 -0.25
N ASP A 48 7.19 -1.78 -0.05
CA ASP A 48 8.16 -0.98 -0.80
C ASP A 48 9.60 -1.36 -0.47
N VAL A 49 9.93 -1.57 0.82
CA VAL A 49 11.25 -2.06 1.24
C VAL A 49 11.53 -3.42 0.61
N ARG A 50 10.56 -4.35 0.63
CA ARG A 50 10.72 -5.67 -0.02
C ARG A 50 10.93 -5.55 -1.53
N ARG A 51 10.24 -4.63 -2.20
CA ARG A 51 10.39 -4.39 -3.65
C ARG A 51 11.75 -3.76 -3.99
N LYS A 52 12.28 -2.91 -3.12
CA LYS A 52 13.57 -2.22 -3.28
C LYS A 52 14.77 -3.01 -2.75
N ARG A 53 14.55 -4.17 -2.11
CA ARG A 53 15.60 -4.98 -1.47
C ARG A 53 16.72 -5.38 -2.44
N TRP A 54 16.35 -5.75 -3.65
CA TRP A 54 17.28 -6.20 -4.67
C TRP A 54 17.15 -5.31 -5.91
N PHE A 55 18.28 -5.09 -6.57
CA PHE A 55 18.26 -4.43 -7.87
C PHE A 55 17.54 -5.32 -8.89
N VAL A 56 16.61 -4.73 -9.63
CA VAL A 56 15.90 -5.37 -10.72
C VAL A 56 15.91 -4.41 -11.89
N SER A 57 16.34 -4.88 -13.07
CA SER A 57 16.42 -4.05 -14.26
C SER A 57 15.03 -3.56 -14.71
N LYS A 58 14.98 -2.46 -15.47
CA LYS A 58 13.71 -1.92 -15.99
C LYS A 58 12.98 -2.93 -16.88
N SER A 59 13.72 -3.71 -17.68
CA SER A 59 13.14 -4.75 -18.53
C SER A 59 12.47 -5.85 -17.71
N GLU A 60 13.11 -6.26 -16.61
CA GLU A 60 12.58 -7.30 -15.74
C GLU A 60 11.34 -6.81 -14.96
N LEU A 61 11.34 -5.56 -14.49
CA LEU A 61 10.15 -4.94 -13.90
C LEU A 61 8.97 -4.92 -14.89
N ASN A 62 9.21 -4.55 -16.14
CA ASN A 62 8.19 -4.53 -17.20
C ASN A 62 7.67 -5.94 -17.51
N ARG A 63 8.56 -6.94 -17.58
CA ARG A 63 8.20 -8.35 -17.77
C ARG A 63 7.29 -8.86 -16.65
N ILE A 64 7.65 -8.58 -15.39
CA ILE A 64 6.86 -8.95 -14.22
C ILE A 64 5.49 -8.25 -14.22
N ALA A 65 5.44 -6.96 -14.58
CA ALA A 65 4.20 -6.21 -14.67
C ALA A 65 3.26 -6.77 -15.76
N LYS A 66 3.77 -7.04 -16.96
CA LYS A 66 3.02 -7.66 -18.06
C LYS A 66 2.48 -9.03 -17.67
N LYS A 67 3.32 -9.87 -17.05
CA LYS A 67 2.90 -11.19 -16.53
C LYS A 67 1.79 -11.08 -15.48
N LYS A 68 1.91 -10.13 -14.54
CA LYS A 68 0.88 -9.89 -13.51
C LYS A 68 -0.43 -9.37 -14.12
N ALA A 69 -0.37 -8.48 -15.11
CA ALA A 69 -1.56 -7.96 -15.79
C ALA A 69 -2.32 -9.09 -16.50
N ALA A 70 -1.62 -9.88 -17.33
CA ALA A 70 -2.23 -11.03 -18.03
C ALA A 70 -2.86 -12.04 -17.04
N ARG A 71 -2.19 -12.31 -15.91
CA ARG A 71 -2.72 -13.19 -14.86
C ARG A 71 -4.00 -12.64 -14.23
N ARG A 72 -4.09 -11.33 -14.01
CA ARG A 72 -5.30 -10.68 -13.46
C ARG A 72 -6.46 -10.80 -14.45
N THR A 73 -6.24 -10.48 -15.72
CA THR A 73 -7.27 -10.59 -16.77
C THR A 73 -7.79 -12.02 -16.90
N ARG A 74 -6.90 -13.02 -16.95
CA ARG A 74 -7.31 -14.44 -17.02
C ARG A 74 -8.12 -14.88 -15.80
N LYS A 75 -7.77 -14.38 -14.61
CA LYS A 75 -8.52 -14.68 -13.39
C LYS A 75 -9.94 -14.10 -13.49
N THR A 76 -10.09 -12.84 -13.86
CA THR A 76 -11.40 -12.18 -14.01
C THR A 76 -12.28 -12.85 -15.07
N GLN A 77 -11.71 -13.24 -16.23
CA GLN A 77 -12.45 -13.96 -17.26
C GLN A 77 -12.95 -15.32 -16.77
N LYS A 78 -12.14 -16.04 -15.99
CA LYS A 78 -12.53 -17.32 -15.40
C LYS A 78 -13.68 -17.15 -14.42
N GLU A 79 -13.64 -16.12 -13.58
CA GLU A 79 -14.73 -15.80 -12.63
C GLU A 79 -16.04 -15.49 -13.37
N GLN A 80 -15.99 -14.66 -14.42
CA GLN A 80 -17.15 -14.34 -15.27
C GLN A 80 -17.73 -15.57 -15.99
N GLN A 81 -16.87 -16.47 -16.49
CA GLN A 81 -17.29 -17.68 -17.20
C GLN A 81 -17.92 -18.73 -16.26
N GLN A 82 -17.54 -18.71 -14.97
CA GLN A 82 -18.00 -19.65 -13.96
C GLN A 82 -19.29 -19.21 -13.23
N GLY A 83 -19.86 -18.06 -13.61
CA GLY A 83 -21.19 -17.66 -13.15
C GLY A 83 -21.30 -17.43 -11.64
N VAL A 84 -20.27 -16.84 -11.02
CA VAL A 84 -20.33 -16.20 -9.69
C VAL A 84 -20.23 -14.70 -9.86
#